data_AF-A0A401PIP5-F1
#
_entry.id   AF-A0A401PIP5-F1
#
_cell.length_a   1.000
_cell.length_b   1.000
_cell.length_c   1.000
_cell.angle_alpha   90.00
_cell.angle_beta   90.00
_cell.angle_gamma   90.00
#
_symmetry.space_group_name_H-M   'P 1'
#
loop_
_entity.id
_entity.type
_entity.pdbx_description
1 polymer ?
#
loop_
_entity_poly.entity_id
_entity_poly.type
_entity_poly.pdbx_seq_one_letter_code
_entity_poly.pdbx_strand_id
1 'polypeptide(L)'
;MVKRLCLNACTYCKTKHARGDLASYSVAELVDRAIQSFQEGVCEIWLTSEDTGAYGRDIGTDLPTLLWKLVEVIPEGAMLRLGMTNPPYILEHLEEMAKILLHPRVYSFLHVPVQTGSDSVLMDMKREYCIADFKRVADFLKEQ
;
A
#
# COMPACT_ATOMS: atom_id res chain seq x y z
N MET A 1 -11.20 2.90 -2.01
CA MET A 1 -10.43 2.20 -3.05
C MET A 1 -9.55 3.21 -3.76
N VAL A 2 -8.22 3.05 -3.71
CA VAL A 2 -7.24 4.04 -4.24
C VAL A 2 -6.77 3.75 -5.66
N LYS A 3 -6.95 2.51 -6.10
CA LYS A 3 -6.49 2.02 -7.39
C LYS A 3 -7.28 0.79 -7.80
N ARG A 4 -7.48 0.65 -9.11
CA ARG A 4 -7.89 -0.61 -9.73
C ARG A 4 -6.66 -1.25 -10.36
N LEU A 5 -6.49 -2.55 -10.12
CA LEU A 5 -5.46 -3.42 -10.69
C LEU A 5 -4.07 -3.40 -10.05
N CYS A 6 -3.35 -4.51 -10.23
CA CYS A 6 -2.02 -4.79 -9.69
C CYS A 6 -0.98 -4.90 -10.83
N LEU A 7 0.27 -4.45 -10.59
CA LEU A 7 1.37 -4.57 -11.57
C LEU A 7 1.99 -5.97 -11.61
N ASN A 8 1.79 -6.79 -10.58
CA ASN A 8 2.44 -8.09 -10.46
C ASN A 8 1.95 -9.09 -11.53
N ALA A 9 2.86 -9.95 -12.00
CA ALA A 9 2.59 -11.00 -12.98
C ALA A 9 2.41 -12.39 -12.32
N CYS A 10 1.70 -12.43 -11.19
CA CYS A 10 1.54 -13.65 -10.37
C CYS A 10 0.91 -14.79 -11.18
N THR A 11 1.56 -15.96 -11.21
CA THR A 11 1.16 -17.10 -12.06
C THR A 11 -0.21 -17.70 -11.72
N TYR A 12 -0.69 -17.47 -10.51
CA TYR A 12 -1.96 -17.97 -9.98
C TYR A 12 -3.07 -16.90 -9.95
N CYS A 13 -2.73 -15.63 -10.18
CA CYS A 13 -3.67 -14.53 -10.00
C CYS A 13 -4.52 -14.32 -11.25
N LYS A 14 -5.80 -14.71 -11.19
CA LYS A 14 -6.76 -14.50 -12.29
C LYS A 14 -7.18 -13.03 -12.44
N THR A 15 -6.95 -12.19 -11.42
CA THR A 15 -7.43 -10.80 -11.37
C THR A 15 -6.93 -9.94 -12.52
N LYS A 16 -5.66 -10.11 -12.93
CA LYS A 16 -5.08 -9.39 -14.07
C LYS A 16 -5.81 -9.68 -15.39
N HIS A 17 -6.18 -10.94 -15.63
CA HIS A 17 -6.93 -11.34 -16.82
C HIS A 17 -8.39 -10.86 -16.82
N ALA A 18 -8.95 -10.54 -15.65
CA ALA A 18 -10.36 -10.22 -15.49
C ALA A 18 -10.67 -8.71 -15.51
N ARG A 19 -9.70 -7.83 -15.19
CA ARG A 19 -9.99 -6.43 -14.83
C ARG A 19 -9.33 -5.35 -15.69
N GLY A 20 -8.37 -5.66 -16.58
CA GLY A 20 -7.77 -4.70 -17.53
C GLY A 20 -6.46 -4.04 -17.07
N ASP A 21 -6.17 -2.82 -17.54
CA ASP A 21 -4.91 -2.08 -17.31
C ASP A 21 -4.95 -1.11 -16.12
N LEU A 22 -3.76 -0.81 -15.58
CA LEU A 22 -3.54 -0.01 -14.37
C LEU A 22 -4.27 1.34 -14.40
N ALA A 23 -5.05 1.65 -13.36
CA ALA A 23 -5.67 2.96 -13.20
C ALA A 23 -5.68 3.42 -11.74
N SER A 24 -4.79 4.35 -11.42
CA SER A 24 -4.74 5.07 -10.14
C SER A 24 -5.63 6.32 -10.20
N TYR A 25 -6.31 6.62 -9.09
CA TYR A 25 -6.98 7.92 -8.93
C TYR A 25 -5.95 9.00 -8.60
N SER A 26 -6.23 10.25 -8.99
CA SER A 26 -5.34 11.36 -8.64
C SER A 26 -5.30 11.59 -7.12
N VAL A 27 -4.18 12.13 -6.62
CA VAL A 27 -4.03 12.43 -5.19
C VAL A 27 -5.11 13.41 -4.73
N ALA A 28 -5.38 14.46 -5.51
CA ALA A 28 -6.39 15.46 -5.20
C ALA A 28 -7.79 14.84 -5.03
N GLU A 29 -8.23 14.01 -5.98
CA GLU A 29 -9.53 13.34 -5.88
C GLU A 29 -9.64 12.43 -4.65
N LEU A 30 -8.55 11.77 -4.26
CA LEU A 30 -8.54 10.90 -3.08
C LEU A 30 -8.58 11.71 -1.78
N VAL A 31 -7.88 12.84 -1.72
CA VAL A 31 -7.91 13.77 -0.59
C VAL A 31 -9.30 14.39 -0.43
N ASP A 32 -9.91 14.86 -1.51
CA ASP A 32 -11.26 15.45 -1.48
C ASP A 32 -12.30 14.44 -0.98
N ARG A 33 -12.20 13.19 -1.42
CA ARG A 33 -13.04 12.08 -0.92
C ARG A 33 -12.81 11.78 0.56
N ALA A 34 -11.57 11.86 1.02
CA ALA A 34 -11.25 11.67 2.43
C ALA A 34 -11.87 12.78 3.29
N ILE A 35 -11.72 14.04 2.87
CA ILE A 35 -12.33 15.20 3.53
C ILE A 35 -13.86 15.02 3.61
N GLN A 36 -14.50 14.67 2.50
CA GLN A 36 -15.95 14.45 2.49
C GLN A 36 -16.35 13.34 3.47
N SER A 37 -15.62 12.23 3.51
CA SER A 37 -15.91 11.11 4.42
C SER A 37 -15.81 11.55 5.89
N PHE A 38 -14.81 12.37 6.23
CA PHE A 38 -14.67 12.91 7.58
C PHE A 38 -15.79 13.89 7.95
N GLN A 39 -16.28 14.69 6.99
CA GLN A 39 -17.45 15.56 7.20
C GLN A 39 -18.73 14.77 7.47
N GLU A 40 -18.85 13.57 6.90
CA GLU A 40 -19.96 12.64 7.14
C GLU A 40 -19.84 11.90 8.49
N GLY A 41 -18.78 12.17 9.28
CA GLY A 41 -18.57 11.60 10.61
C GLY A 41 -17.83 10.26 10.62
N VAL A 42 -17.21 9.87 9.50
CA VAL A 42 -16.34 8.68 9.46
C VAL A 42 -15.11 8.90 10.32
N CYS A 43 -14.74 7.92 11.15
CA CYS A 43 -13.55 7.99 12.01
C CYS A 43 -12.38 7.13 11.52
N GLU A 44 -12.59 6.30 10.49
CA GLU A 44 -11.53 5.46 9.94
C GLU A 44 -11.60 5.43 8.40
N ILE A 45 -10.46 5.70 7.76
CA ILE A 45 -10.29 5.50 6.32
C ILE A 45 -9.39 4.28 6.10
N TRP A 46 -9.89 3.30 5.36
CA TRP A 46 -9.11 2.16 4.90
C TRP A 46 -8.77 2.29 3.41
N LEU A 47 -7.47 2.43 3.11
CA LEU A 47 -6.98 2.45 1.74
C LEU A 47 -6.92 1.04 1.16
N THR A 48 -7.77 0.78 0.18
CA THR A 48 -7.87 -0.54 -0.46
C THR A 48 -7.49 -0.48 -1.93
N SER A 49 -6.73 -1.49 -2.37
CA SER A 49 -6.32 -1.76 -3.74
C SER A 49 -6.03 -3.25 -3.86
N GLU A 50 -5.91 -3.75 -5.10
CA GLU A 50 -5.33 -5.07 -5.35
C GLU A 50 -3.84 -5.11 -4.97
N ASP A 51 -3.16 -3.97 -5.10
CA ASP A 51 -1.84 -3.71 -4.54
C ASP A 51 -1.72 -2.22 -4.27
N THR A 52 -1.73 -1.84 -2.99
CA THR A 52 -1.65 -0.44 -2.60
C THR A 52 -0.24 0.11 -2.79
N GLY A 53 0.80 -0.74 -2.70
CA GLY A 53 2.20 -0.35 -2.85
C GLY A 53 2.54 0.15 -4.25
N ALA A 54 1.81 -0.34 -5.25
CA ALA A 54 1.97 0.06 -6.64
C ALA A 54 1.24 1.37 -7.01
N TYR A 55 0.61 2.07 -6.06
CA TYR A 55 -0.11 3.32 -6.34
C TYR A 55 0.80 4.38 -6.95
N GLY A 56 0.24 5.18 -7.89
CA GLY A 56 0.88 6.40 -8.37
C GLY A 56 1.86 6.22 -9.53
N ARG A 57 2.40 5.01 -9.74
CA ARG A 57 3.39 4.71 -10.78
C ARG A 57 2.91 5.02 -12.21
N ASP A 58 1.61 4.91 -12.47
CA ASP A 58 0.98 5.22 -13.76
C ASP A 58 0.71 6.72 -13.97
N ILE A 59 0.68 7.52 -12.90
CA ILE A 59 0.33 8.95 -12.93
C ILE A 59 1.48 9.86 -12.46
N GLY A 60 2.69 9.31 -12.30
CA GLY A 60 3.89 10.07 -11.92
C GLY A 60 3.95 10.49 -10.44
N THR A 61 3.36 9.70 -9.54
CA THR A 61 3.45 9.89 -8.08
C THR A 61 3.74 8.55 -7.39
N ASP A 62 3.68 8.53 -6.05
CA ASP A 62 3.93 7.34 -5.25
C ASP A 62 2.99 7.24 -4.05
N LEU A 63 3.02 6.09 -3.38
CA LEU A 63 2.20 5.83 -2.20
C LEU A 63 2.56 6.75 -1.02
N PRO A 64 3.84 6.97 -0.65
CA PRO A 64 4.19 7.89 0.44
C PRO A 64 3.62 9.29 0.25
N THR A 65 3.68 9.85 -0.96
CA THR A 65 3.11 11.16 -1.29
C THR A 65 1.61 11.22 -0.99
N LEU A 66 0.85 10.21 -1.41
CA LEU A 66 -0.57 10.12 -1.12
C LEU A 66 -0.83 10.04 0.39
N LEU A 67 -0.09 9.19 1.10
CA LEU A 67 -0.30 8.97 2.53
C LEU A 67 -0.04 10.26 3.34
N TRP A 68 1.04 10.98 3.05
CA TRP A 68 1.31 12.27 3.69
C TRP A 68 0.20 13.28 3.43
N LYS A 69 -0.29 13.37 2.19
CA LYS A 69 -1.44 14.23 1.85
C LYS A 69 -2.74 13.85 2.52
N LEU A 70 -2.99 12.56 2.72
CA LEU A 70 -4.14 12.12 3.48
C LEU A 70 -4.00 12.50 4.95
N VAL A 71 -2.86 12.23 5.57
CA VAL A 71 -2.62 12.50 6.99
C VAL A 71 -2.80 13.98 7.36
N GLU A 72 -2.45 14.91 6.45
CA GLU A 72 -2.68 16.35 6.60
C GLU A 72 -4.17 16.70 6.84
N VAL A 73 -5.10 15.94 6.25
CA VAL A 73 -6.55 16.22 6.29
C VAL A 73 -7.32 15.38 7.30
N ILE A 74 -6.68 14.40 7.94
CA ILE A 74 -7.34 13.55 8.94
C ILE A 74 -7.56 14.35 10.23
N PRO A 75 -8.82 14.46 10.72
CA PRO A 75 -9.10 15.15 11.98
C PRO A 75 -8.56 14.36 13.19
N GLU A 76 -8.43 15.05 14.32
CA GLU A 76 -8.06 14.40 15.57
C GLU A 76 -9.09 13.34 15.98
N GLY A 77 -8.62 12.17 16.43
CA GLY A 77 -9.47 11.03 16.78
C GLY A 77 -9.88 10.15 15.60
N ALA A 78 -9.54 10.52 14.36
CA ALA A 78 -9.70 9.68 13.19
C ALA A 78 -8.38 9.03 12.76
N MET A 79 -8.47 7.90 12.08
CA MET A 79 -7.31 7.05 11.75
C MET A 79 -7.28 6.61 10.29
N LEU A 80 -6.07 6.45 9.76
CA LEU A 80 -5.79 5.87 8.45
C LEU A 80 -5.26 4.45 8.60
N ARG A 81 -5.87 3.51 7.86
CA ARG A 81 -5.38 2.14 7.72
C ARG A 81 -4.89 1.90 6.31
N LEU A 82 -3.67 1.38 6.20
CA LEU A 82 -3.13 0.94 4.92
C LEU A 82 -3.61 -0.49 4.59
N GLY A 83 -4.02 -0.69 3.33
CA GLY A 83 -4.34 -2.01 2.80
C GLY A 83 -3.12 -2.83 2.46
N MET A 84 -3.36 -3.96 1.78
CA MET A 84 -2.31 -4.90 1.39
C MET A 84 -1.28 -4.26 0.45
N THR A 85 0.00 -4.48 0.74
CA THR A 85 1.14 -4.03 -0.07
C THR A 85 2.11 -5.20 -0.28
N ASN A 86 2.75 -5.26 -1.45
CA ASN A 86 3.78 -6.29 -1.70
C ASN A 86 5.18 -5.83 -1.24
N PRO A 87 6.07 -6.76 -0.83
CA PRO A 87 7.41 -6.43 -0.32
C PRO A 87 8.26 -5.49 -1.19
N PRO A 88 8.33 -5.65 -2.53
CA PRO A 88 9.17 -4.79 -3.37
C PRO A 88 8.86 -3.30 -3.25
N TYR A 89 7.57 -2.95 -3.14
CA TYR A 89 7.15 -1.55 -3.04
C TYR A 89 7.46 -0.94 -1.69
N ILE A 90 7.36 -1.74 -0.61
CA ILE A 90 7.73 -1.27 0.72
C ILE A 90 9.25 -1.06 0.79
N LEU A 91 10.03 -1.97 0.20
CA LEU A 91 11.49 -1.85 0.17
C LEU A 91 11.98 -0.58 -0.51
N GLU A 92 11.35 -0.18 -1.61
CA GLU A 92 11.70 1.04 -2.35
C GLU A 92 11.52 2.31 -1.49
N HIS A 93 10.54 2.32 -0.60
CA HIS A 93 10.17 3.47 0.23
C HIS A 93 10.26 3.19 1.73
N LEU A 94 11.17 2.30 2.15
CA LEU A 94 11.15 1.69 3.48
C LEU A 94 11.19 2.70 4.62
N GLU A 95 12.06 3.71 4.53
CA GLU A 95 12.21 4.76 5.54
C GLU A 95 10.95 5.64 5.63
N GLU A 96 10.39 6.03 4.49
CA GLU A 96 9.18 6.87 4.45
C GLU A 96 7.95 6.10 4.95
N MET A 97 7.86 4.81 4.61
CA MET A 97 6.83 3.91 5.12
C MET A 97 6.94 3.74 6.65
N ALA A 98 8.15 3.64 7.19
CA ALA A 98 8.35 3.60 8.64
C ALA A 98 7.88 4.88 9.32
N LYS A 99 8.30 6.06 8.82
CA LYS A 99 7.91 7.36 9.38
C LYS A 99 6.40 7.54 9.41
N ILE A 100 5.70 7.15 8.34
CA ILE A 100 4.25 7.33 8.27
C ILE A 100 3.48 6.36 9.15
N LEU A 101 3.97 5.12 9.33
CA LEU A 101 3.36 4.14 10.24
C LEU A 101 3.49 4.53 11.72
N LEU A 102 4.44 5.40 12.06
CA LEU A 102 4.58 5.99 13.40
C LEU A 102 3.73 7.25 13.61
N HIS A 103 3.07 7.76 12.56
CA HIS A 103 2.26 8.95 12.68
C HIS A 103 1.01 8.67 13.55
N PRO A 104 0.64 9.56 14.50
CA PRO A 104 -0.44 9.31 15.46
C PRO A 104 -1.83 9.10 14.82
N ARG A 105 -2.00 9.54 13.57
CA ARG A 105 -3.23 9.37 12.77
C ARG A 105 -3.21 8.16 11.84
N VAL A 106 -2.20 7.30 11.94
CA VAL A 106 -2.03 6.13 11.09
C VAL A 106 -1.92 4.90 11.99
N TYR A 107 -2.62 3.83 11.64
CA TYR A 107 -2.41 2.56 12.34
C TYR A 107 -1.03 2.03 12.01
N SER A 108 -0.25 1.70 13.04
CA SER A 108 1.01 0.94 12.93
C SER A 108 0.71 -0.54 12.58
N PHE A 109 0.10 -0.75 11.41
CA PHE A 109 -0.34 -2.02 10.88
C PHE A 109 -0.03 -2.09 9.39
N LEU A 110 0.59 -3.19 8.96
CA LEU A 110 0.93 -3.44 7.58
C LEU A 110 0.56 -4.87 7.18
N HIS A 111 -0.25 -5.01 6.13
CA HIS A 111 -0.59 -6.31 5.57
C HIS A 111 0.35 -6.64 4.40
N VAL A 112 1.39 -7.44 4.68
CA VAL A 112 2.40 -7.84 3.70
C VAL A 112 2.35 -9.35 3.48
N PRO A 113 1.86 -9.84 2.34
CA PRO A 113 1.67 -11.27 2.15
C PRO A 113 2.94 -11.92 1.58
N VAL A 114 3.59 -12.77 2.39
CA VAL A 114 4.82 -13.53 2.06
C VAL A 114 4.63 -14.53 0.92
N GLN A 115 3.41 -15.06 0.77
CA GLN A 115 3.03 -16.17 -0.12
C GLN A 115 3.66 -17.52 0.24
N THR A 116 4.99 -17.64 0.26
CA THR A 116 5.71 -18.89 0.55
C THR A 116 7.10 -18.63 1.14
N GLY A 117 7.59 -19.56 1.94
CA GLY A 117 8.93 -19.54 2.54
C GLY A 117 10.00 -20.22 1.69
N SER A 118 9.89 -20.21 0.36
CA SER A 118 10.86 -20.84 -0.54
C SER A 118 11.23 -19.95 -1.73
N ASP A 119 12.54 -19.66 -1.84
CA ASP A 119 13.26 -19.14 -3.01
C ASP A 119 12.68 -19.55 -4.35
N SER A 120 12.76 -20.85 -4.59
CA SER A 120 12.35 -21.47 -5.85
C SER A 120 10.87 -21.29 -6.12
N VAL A 121 10.02 -21.46 -5.10
CA VAL A 121 8.57 -21.33 -5.28
C VAL A 121 8.18 -19.86 -5.52
N LEU A 122 8.84 -18.89 -4.88
CA LEU A 122 8.62 -17.47 -5.16
C LEU A 122 8.96 -17.13 -6.61
N MET A 123 10.06 -17.68 -7.14
CA MET A 123 10.43 -17.55 -8.56
C MET A 123 9.40 -18.19 -9.48
N ASP A 124 8.93 -19.41 -9.18
CA ASP A 124 7.87 -20.09 -9.93
C ASP A 124 6.54 -19.31 -9.90
N MET A 125 6.28 -18.59 -8.80
CA MET A 125 5.14 -17.69 -8.64
C MET A 125 5.31 -16.35 -9.37
N LYS A 126 6.50 -16.09 -9.96
CA LYS A 126 6.92 -14.82 -10.55
C LYS A 126 6.86 -13.65 -9.58
N ARG A 127 7.30 -13.88 -8.34
CA ARG A 127 7.52 -12.82 -7.36
C ARG A 127 8.88 -12.16 -7.59
N GLU A 128 8.91 -10.85 -7.50
CA GLU A 128 10.12 -10.02 -7.67
C GLU A 128 10.85 -9.79 -6.33
N TYR A 129 10.73 -10.74 -5.39
CA TYR A 129 11.38 -10.69 -4.09
C TYR A 129 11.71 -12.10 -3.60
N CYS A 130 12.68 -12.19 -2.69
CA CYS A 130 13.02 -13.40 -1.95
C CYS A 130 12.59 -13.30 -0.47
N ILE A 131 12.78 -14.37 0.29
CA ILE A 131 12.50 -14.41 1.74
C ILE A 131 13.38 -13.39 2.48
N ALA A 132 14.63 -13.20 2.05
CA ALA A 132 15.53 -12.24 2.68
C ALA A 132 15.02 -10.80 2.52
N ASP A 133 14.44 -10.47 1.37
CA ASP A 133 13.81 -9.18 1.11
C ASP A 133 12.62 -8.93 2.05
N PHE A 134 11.75 -9.94 2.23
CA PHE A 134 10.64 -9.85 3.17
C PHE A 134 11.15 -9.68 4.61
N LYS A 135 12.14 -10.47 5.03
CA LYS A 135 12.74 -10.38 6.36
C LYS A 135 13.31 -8.98 6.62
N ARG A 136 14.02 -8.42 5.64
CA ARG A 136 14.57 -7.06 5.73
C ARG A 136 13.47 -6.03 6.01
N VAL A 137 12.32 -6.10 5.33
CA VAL A 137 11.19 -5.22 5.61
C VAL A 137 10.67 -5.41 7.03
N ALA A 138 10.42 -6.66 7.43
CA ALA A 138 9.84 -6.98 8.72
C ALA A 138 10.76 -6.59 9.89
N ASP A 139 12.06 -6.88 9.77
CA ASP A 139 13.06 -6.58 10.79
C ASP A 139 13.24 -5.06 10.92
N PHE A 140 13.41 -4.35 9.80
CA PHE A 140 13.54 -2.90 9.81
C PHE A 140 12.33 -2.21 10.46
N LEU A 141 11.10 -2.59 10.11
CA LEU A 141 9.89 -1.98 10.66
C LEU A 141 9.64 -2.32 12.13
N LYS A 142 10.23 -3.38 12.66
CA LYS A 142 10.13 -3.75 14.08
C LYS A 142 11.15 -3.04 14.96
N GLU A 143 12.22 -2.52 14.37
CA GLU A 143 13.30 -1.83 15.09
C GLU A 143 13.07 -0.32 15.24
N GLN A 144 12.03 0.23 14.61
CA GLN A 144 11.62 1.64 14.71
C GLN A 144 10.74 1.87 15.94
#